data_AF-A0A0B1TD59-F1
#
_entry.id   AF-A0A0B1TD59-F1
#
_cell.length_a   1.000
_cell.length_b   1.000
_cell.length_c   1.000
_cell.angle_alpha   90.00
_cell.angle_beta   90.00
_cell.angle_gamma   90.00
#
_symmetry.space_group_name_H-M   'P 1'
#
loop_
_entity.id
_entity.type
_entity.pdbx_description
1 polymer ?
#
loop_
_entity_poly.entity_id
_entity_poly.type
_entity_poly.pdbx_seq_one_letter_code
_entity_poly.pdbx_strand_id
1 'polypeptide(L)'
;MARFSALIRVLQADGVDSREQMARLINMLASFTKGREYLIAHLRLFLNCVVPVLRGKRLPSTTQEQLIATLQKTSVRWAFRLKCGMLEWVVNFLEGRTSAYACEYACSLAINLSLNYNSHSIQLRFADSLASAACNVLNRDTHGFACSLYNSLVLVWLSCGRVRLRARETGLLSALRIRNLKKICPLCDLHIPYLLAVIAGDLVPLKLSSFLLKLVEALAHINH
;
A
#
# COMPACT_ATOMS: atom_id res chain seq x y z
N MET A 1 -17.36 5.64 31.20
CA MET A 1 -17.00 5.32 29.80
C MET A 1 -15.48 5.22 29.67
N ALA A 2 -14.92 4.00 29.66
CA ALA A 2 -13.59 3.63 29.13
C ALA A 2 -13.26 2.20 29.61
N ARG A 3 -14.08 1.21 29.25
CA ARG A 3 -13.65 -0.19 29.37
C ARG A 3 -12.77 -0.48 28.17
N PHE A 4 -11.49 -0.50 28.46
CA PHE A 4 -10.39 -0.72 27.55
C PHE A 4 -10.66 -1.87 26.58
N SER A 5 -10.41 -1.64 25.30
CA SER A 5 -10.21 -2.74 24.35
C SER A 5 -8.98 -3.52 24.82
N ALA A 6 -9.20 -4.60 25.58
CA ALA A 6 -8.16 -5.47 26.09
C ALA A 6 -7.22 -5.95 24.97
N LEU A 7 -7.78 -6.11 23.76
CA LEU A 7 -7.05 -6.45 22.53
C LEU A 7 -5.93 -5.45 22.21
N ILE A 8 -6.23 -4.16 22.30
CA ILE A 8 -5.26 -3.08 22.02
C ILE A 8 -4.17 -3.04 23.11
N ARG A 9 -4.52 -3.31 24.36
CA ARG A 9 -3.54 -3.36 25.46
C ARG A 9 -2.61 -4.56 25.37
N VAL A 10 -3.09 -5.70 24.89
CA VAL A 10 -2.26 -6.91 24.70
C VAL A 10 -1.25 -6.71 23.57
N LEU A 11 -1.57 -5.93 22.52
CA LEU A 11 -0.57 -5.54 21.51
C LEU A 11 0.61 -4.73 22.07
N GLN A 12 0.42 -4.07 23.22
CA GLN A 12 1.45 -3.30 23.91
C GLN A 12 2.21 -4.12 24.97
N ALA A 13 1.81 -5.37 25.23
CA ALA A 13 2.45 -6.23 26.21
C ALA A 13 3.78 -6.81 25.68
N ASP A 14 4.72 -7.10 26.57
CA ASP A 14 6.10 -7.46 26.22
C ASP A 14 6.26 -8.83 25.54
N GLY A 15 5.28 -9.72 25.62
CA GLY A 15 5.35 -11.05 24.99
C GLY A 15 5.30 -10.98 23.45
N VAL A 16 6.29 -11.58 22.78
CA VAL A 16 6.38 -11.59 21.31
C VAL A 16 5.27 -12.47 20.70
N ASP A 17 5.09 -13.68 21.22
CA ASP A 17 4.05 -14.62 20.73
C ASP A 17 2.64 -14.07 20.98
N SER A 18 2.42 -13.44 22.14
CA SER A 18 1.14 -12.80 22.46
C SER A 18 0.82 -11.64 21.50
N ARG A 19 1.85 -10.89 21.06
CA ARG A 19 1.67 -9.79 20.10
C ARG A 19 1.33 -10.32 18.71
N GLU A 20 1.95 -11.41 18.28
CA GLU A 20 1.63 -12.03 17.00
C GLU A 20 0.20 -12.58 16.97
N GLN A 21 -0.19 -13.36 17.97
CA GLN A 21 -1.54 -13.92 18.04
C GLN A 21 -2.60 -12.82 18.11
N MET A 22 -2.32 -11.74 18.84
CA MET A 22 -3.21 -10.59 18.90
C MET A 22 -3.29 -9.86 17.56
N ALA A 23 -2.19 -9.69 16.83
CA ALA A 23 -2.19 -9.10 15.50
C ALA A 23 -2.99 -9.95 14.49
N ARG A 24 -2.85 -11.29 14.54
CA ARG A 24 -3.66 -12.21 13.73
C ARG A 24 -5.15 -12.10 14.05
N LEU A 25 -5.52 -12.06 15.33
CA LEU A 25 -6.90 -11.89 15.77
C LEU A 25 -7.50 -10.57 15.28
N ILE A 26 -6.77 -9.47 15.43
CA ILE A 26 -7.23 -8.15 14.99
C ILE A 26 -7.34 -8.08 13.46
N ASN A 27 -6.42 -8.70 12.72
CA ASN A 27 -6.52 -8.81 11.26
C ASN A 27 -7.74 -9.63 10.84
N MET A 28 -8.02 -10.73 11.54
CA MET A 28 -9.22 -11.54 11.32
C MET A 28 -10.49 -10.71 11.55
N LEU A 29 -10.57 -9.94 12.63
CA LEU A 29 -11.69 -9.01 12.87
C LEU A 29 -11.84 -8.01 11.71
N ALA A 30 -10.74 -7.45 11.22
CA ALA A 30 -10.75 -6.51 10.10
C ALA A 30 -11.19 -7.13 8.76
N SER A 31 -11.16 -8.47 8.62
CA SER A 31 -11.73 -9.16 7.45
C SER A 31 -13.26 -9.09 7.42
N PHE A 32 -13.93 -8.99 8.57
CA PHE A 32 -15.39 -8.93 8.66
C PHE A 32 -15.92 -7.50 8.73
N THR A 33 -17.07 -7.23 8.09
CA THR A 33 -17.72 -5.91 8.13
C THR A 33 -17.96 -5.42 9.56
N LYS A 34 -18.49 -6.27 10.44
CA LYS A 34 -18.74 -5.93 11.85
C LYS A 34 -17.46 -5.72 12.66
N GLY A 35 -16.41 -6.47 12.37
CA GLY A 35 -15.12 -6.25 13.02
C GLY A 35 -14.46 -4.95 12.57
N ARG A 36 -14.57 -4.58 11.29
CA ARG A 36 -14.18 -3.24 10.82
C ARG A 36 -14.98 -2.15 11.53
N GLU A 37 -16.31 -2.25 11.58
CA GLU A 37 -17.16 -1.29 12.29
C GLU A 37 -16.72 -1.09 13.75
N TYR A 38 -16.40 -2.18 14.45
CA TYR A 38 -15.87 -2.11 15.82
C TYR A 38 -14.52 -1.37 15.90
N LEU A 39 -13.57 -1.70 15.02
CA LEU A 39 -12.25 -1.04 14.99
C LEU A 39 -12.37 0.45 14.66
N ILE A 40 -13.29 0.80 13.74
CA ILE A 40 -13.57 2.18 13.33
C ILE A 40 -14.20 2.97 14.48
N ALA A 41 -15.13 2.38 15.21
CA ALA A 41 -15.73 3.02 16.39
C ALA A 41 -14.66 3.39 17.45
N HIS A 42 -13.52 2.69 17.44
CA HIS A 42 -12.38 2.92 18.34
C HIS A 42 -11.12 3.39 17.59
N LEU A 43 -11.26 4.01 16.42
CA LEU A 43 -10.17 4.28 15.48
C LEU A 43 -8.99 5.04 16.12
N ARG A 44 -9.26 6.05 16.95
CA ARG A 44 -8.21 6.84 17.61
C ARG A 44 -7.34 5.97 18.51
N LEU A 45 -7.95 5.09 19.30
CA LEU A 45 -7.23 4.17 20.18
C LEU A 45 -6.47 3.13 19.37
N PHE A 46 -7.11 2.57 18.35
CA PHE A 46 -6.51 1.59 17.45
C PHE A 46 -5.25 2.15 16.77
N LEU A 47 -5.32 3.33 16.15
CA LEU A 47 -4.18 3.96 15.48
C LEU A 47 -3.08 4.36 16.47
N ASN A 48 -3.43 4.85 17.66
CA ASN A 48 -2.44 5.18 18.70
C ASN A 48 -1.70 3.96 19.22
N CYS A 49 -2.20 2.75 19.01
CA CYS A 49 -1.52 1.51 19.36
C CYS A 49 -0.77 0.90 18.18
N VAL A 50 -1.44 0.72 17.04
CA VAL A 50 -0.86 -0.02 15.91
C VAL A 50 0.27 0.74 15.23
N VAL A 51 0.12 2.07 15.07
CA VAL A 51 1.13 2.86 14.34
C VAL A 51 2.47 2.92 15.06
N PRO A 52 2.55 3.14 16.39
CA PRO A 52 3.82 3.04 17.11
C PRO A 52 4.44 1.64 17.05
N VAL A 53 3.63 0.59 17.18
CA VAL A 53 4.11 -0.81 17.11
C VAL A 53 4.74 -1.09 15.74
N LEU A 54 4.08 -0.69 14.65
CA LEU A 54 4.61 -0.84 13.27
C LEU A 54 5.89 -0.05 13.01
N ARG A 55 6.08 1.08 13.71
CA ARG A 55 7.28 1.91 13.62
C ARG A 55 8.40 1.46 14.56
N GLY A 56 8.11 0.53 15.45
CA GLY A 56 9.08 0.00 16.41
C GLY A 56 10.21 -0.76 15.71
N LYS A 57 11.45 -0.48 16.12
CA LYS A 57 12.62 -1.28 15.72
C LYS A 57 12.52 -2.62 16.45
N ARG A 58 12.46 -3.76 15.74
CA ARG A 58 12.33 -5.15 16.25
C ARG A 58 10.91 -5.73 16.38
N LEU A 59 10.00 -5.37 15.48
CA LEU A 59 8.74 -6.12 15.33
C LEU A 59 8.99 -7.40 14.51
N PRO A 60 8.55 -8.60 14.96
CA PRO A 60 8.60 -9.80 14.12
C PRO A 60 7.88 -9.57 12.79
N SER A 61 8.42 -10.11 11.70
CA SER A 61 7.90 -9.92 10.34
C SER A 61 6.43 -10.34 10.23
N THR A 62 6.08 -11.47 10.83
CA THR A 62 4.70 -11.99 10.91
C THR A 62 3.75 -11.00 11.59
N THR A 63 4.13 -10.46 12.75
CA THR A 63 3.30 -9.47 13.46
C THR A 63 3.13 -8.20 12.63
N GLN A 64 4.21 -7.72 12.00
CA GLN A 64 4.19 -6.55 11.13
C GLN A 64 3.24 -6.75 9.94
N GLU A 65 3.33 -7.89 9.28
CA GLU A 65 2.47 -8.29 8.16
C GLU A 65 0.99 -8.26 8.52
N GLN A 66 0.61 -8.86 9.66
CA GLN A 66 -0.77 -8.89 10.12
C GLN A 66 -1.31 -7.49 10.45
N LEU A 67 -0.48 -6.63 11.04
CA LEU A 67 -0.86 -5.25 11.36
C LEU A 67 -0.98 -4.37 10.10
N ILE A 68 -0.11 -4.55 9.09
CA ILE A 68 -0.23 -3.88 7.79
C ILE A 68 -1.54 -4.30 7.11
N ALA A 69 -1.84 -5.60 7.07
CA ALA A 69 -3.08 -6.11 6.51
C ALA A 69 -4.31 -5.53 7.22
N THR A 70 -4.27 -5.43 8.55
CA THR A 70 -5.33 -4.80 9.35
C THR A 70 -5.52 -3.32 8.98
N LEU A 71 -4.43 -2.56 8.88
CA LEU A 71 -4.49 -1.13 8.50
C LEU A 71 -5.04 -0.96 7.10
N GLN A 72 -4.61 -1.80 6.15
CA GLN A 72 -5.13 -1.80 4.79
C GLN A 72 -6.65 -2.02 4.80
N LYS A 73 -7.15 -3.09 5.44
CA LYS A 73 -8.58 -3.42 5.44
C LYS A 73 -9.45 -2.35 6.09
N THR A 74 -8.92 -1.68 7.10
CA THR A 74 -9.61 -0.55 7.75
C THR A 74 -9.51 0.75 6.94
N SER A 75 -8.49 0.90 6.08
CA SER A 75 -8.28 2.11 5.26
C SER A 75 -9.30 2.27 4.13
N VAL A 76 -9.93 1.20 3.64
CA VAL A 76 -10.87 1.22 2.49
C VAL A 76 -11.95 2.29 2.61
N ARG A 77 -12.48 2.51 3.81
CA ARG A 77 -13.55 3.49 4.09
C ARG A 77 -13.05 4.76 4.77
N TRP A 78 -11.80 4.77 5.26
CA TRP A 78 -11.34 5.81 6.19
C TRP A 78 -9.88 6.21 5.98
N ALA A 79 -9.31 5.98 4.80
CA ALA A 79 -7.96 6.40 4.47
C ALA A 79 -7.72 7.89 4.75
N PHE A 80 -8.77 8.72 4.63
CA PHE A 80 -8.72 10.14 4.97
C PHE A 80 -8.46 10.45 6.45
N ARG A 81 -8.73 9.50 7.35
CA ARG A 81 -8.51 9.62 8.79
C ARG A 81 -7.17 9.06 9.25
N LEU A 82 -6.45 8.36 8.37
CA LEU A 82 -5.08 7.95 8.63
C LEU A 82 -4.18 9.18 8.51
N LYS A 83 -3.41 9.46 9.56
CA LYS A 83 -2.56 10.66 9.62
C LYS A 83 -1.54 10.65 8.48
N CYS A 84 -1.20 11.84 8.00
CA CYS A 84 -0.20 12.12 6.95
C CYS A 84 1.08 11.28 7.05
N GLY A 85 1.64 11.08 8.25
CA GLY A 85 2.86 10.28 8.44
C GLY A 85 2.71 8.78 8.10
N MET A 86 1.51 8.27 7.85
CA MET A 86 1.31 6.87 7.44
C MET A 86 1.74 6.64 6.00
N LEU A 87 1.49 7.60 5.10
CA LEU A 87 1.95 7.47 3.70
C LEU A 87 3.48 7.45 3.64
N GLU A 88 4.13 8.37 4.36
CA GLU A 88 5.59 8.39 4.48
C GLU A 88 6.13 7.05 5.01
N TRP A 89 5.51 6.51 6.06
CA TRP A 89 5.94 5.23 6.63
C TRP A 89 5.81 4.08 5.64
N VAL A 90 4.68 3.96 4.94
CA VAL A 90 4.46 2.85 4.00
C VAL A 90 5.37 2.96 2.76
N VAL A 91 5.69 4.17 2.32
CA VAL A 91 6.67 4.38 1.24
C VAL A 91 8.04 3.87 1.66
N ASN A 92 8.54 4.30 2.82
CA ASN A 92 9.83 3.83 3.34
C ASN A 92 9.84 2.30 3.56
N PHE A 93 8.70 1.72 3.97
CA PHE A 93 8.55 0.27 4.09
C PHE A 93 8.66 -0.43 2.73
N LEU A 94 8.04 0.12 1.69
CA LEU A 94 8.06 -0.41 0.32
C LEU A 94 9.39 -0.21 -0.41
N GLU A 95 10.24 0.75 0.01
CA GLU A 95 11.63 0.84 -0.47
C GLU A 95 12.49 -0.32 0.02
N GLY A 96 12.15 -0.90 1.18
CA GLY A 96 12.88 -2.00 1.78
C GLY A 96 12.59 -3.37 1.18
N ARG A 97 13.23 -4.40 1.75
CA ARG A 97 12.89 -5.80 1.47
C ARG A 97 11.63 -6.16 2.26
N THR A 98 10.61 -6.65 1.56
CA THR A 98 9.33 -7.06 2.17
C THR A 98 8.91 -8.42 1.60
N SER A 99 8.19 -9.23 2.37
CA SER A 99 7.59 -10.46 1.85
C SER A 99 6.54 -10.12 0.78
N ALA A 100 6.13 -11.11 -0.02
CA ALA A 100 5.05 -10.92 -1.01
C ALA A 100 3.75 -10.46 -0.32
N TYR A 101 3.39 -11.14 0.77
CA TYR A 101 2.21 -10.80 1.58
C TYR A 101 2.26 -9.35 2.10
N ALA A 102 3.37 -8.96 2.74
CA ALA A 102 3.53 -7.59 3.24
C ALA A 102 3.45 -6.55 2.12
N CYS A 103 4.08 -6.84 0.99
CA CYS A 103 4.16 -5.94 -0.16
C CYS A 103 2.77 -5.68 -0.75
N GLU A 104 1.93 -6.71 -0.93
CA GLU A 104 0.58 -6.55 -1.46
C GLU A 104 -0.29 -5.65 -0.57
N TYR A 105 -0.37 -5.94 0.73
CA TYR A 105 -1.15 -5.09 1.64
C TYR A 105 -0.58 -3.69 1.78
N ALA A 106 0.75 -3.52 1.78
CA ALA A 106 1.39 -2.21 1.82
C ALA A 106 1.11 -1.39 0.54
N CYS A 107 1.15 -2.02 -0.64
CA CYS A 107 0.80 -1.37 -1.91
C CYS A 107 -0.66 -0.91 -1.90
N SER A 108 -1.59 -1.76 -1.46
CA SER A 108 -3.01 -1.40 -1.38
C SER A 108 -3.28 -0.30 -0.37
N LEU A 109 -2.62 -0.34 0.80
CA LEU A 109 -2.68 0.73 1.79
C LEU A 109 -2.14 2.05 1.21
N ALA A 110 -1.00 2.00 0.51
CA ALA A 110 -0.41 3.17 -0.13
C ALA A 110 -1.33 3.79 -1.20
N ILE A 111 -1.98 2.97 -2.03
CA ILE A 111 -2.99 3.44 -3.00
C ILE A 111 -4.11 4.19 -2.27
N ASN A 112 -4.71 3.58 -1.24
CA ASN A 112 -5.80 4.20 -0.49
C ASN A 112 -5.40 5.54 0.14
N LEU A 113 -4.17 5.63 0.67
CA LEU A 113 -3.63 6.85 1.26
C LEU A 113 -3.32 7.92 0.21
N SER A 114 -2.80 7.54 -0.95
CA SER A 114 -2.43 8.46 -2.04
C SER A 114 -3.64 9.04 -2.79
N LEU A 115 -4.78 8.36 -2.77
CA LEU A 115 -6.03 8.86 -3.37
C LEU A 115 -6.73 9.92 -2.50
N ASN A 116 -6.29 10.12 -1.25
CA ASN A 116 -6.81 11.19 -0.39
C ASN A 116 -6.15 12.54 -0.74
N TYR A 117 -6.95 13.58 -0.96
CA TYR A 117 -6.48 14.93 -1.29
C TYR A 117 -5.44 15.48 -0.30
N ASN A 118 -5.55 15.15 0.99
CA ASN A 118 -4.61 15.59 2.02
C ASN A 118 -3.20 15.05 1.83
N SER A 119 -3.02 14.01 1.02
CA SER A 119 -1.73 13.40 0.76
C SER A 119 -0.90 14.13 -0.31
N HIS A 120 -1.49 15.06 -1.07
CA HIS A 120 -0.81 15.71 -2.21
C HIS A 120 0.48 16.42 -1.81
N SER A 121 0.48 17.17 -0.71
CA SER A 121 1.67 17.87 -0.21
C SER A 121 2.79 16.91 0.18
N ILE A 122 2.44 15.75 0.73
CA ILE A 122 3.39 14.68 1.07
C ILE A 122 3.93 14.04 -0.20
N GLN A 123 3.07 13.75 -1.17
CA GLN A 123 3.49 13.16 -2.44
C GLN A 123 4.46 14.08 -3.20
N LEU A 124 4.25 15.40 -3.13
CA LEU A 124 5.20 16.37 -3.68
C LEU A 124 6.51 16.41 -2.91
N ARG A 125 6.50 16.25 -1.58
CA ARG A 125 7.72 16.27 -0.76
C ARG A 125 8.54 14.98 -0.88
N PHE A 126 7.87 13.84 -1.02
CA PHE A 126 8.47 12.50 -1.05
C PHE A 126 8.54 11.90 -2.47
N ALA A 127 8.54 12.74 -3.52
CA ALA A 127 8.48 12.27 -4.90
C ALA A 127 9.62 11.29 -5.25
N ASP A 128 10.83 11.54 -4.74
CA ASP A 128 12.02 10.74 -4.96
C ASP A 128 11.83 9.34 -4.33
N SER A 129 11.37 9.31 -3.08
CA SER A 129 11.09 8.07 -2.35
C SER A 129 9.93 7.27 -2.95
N LEU A 130 8.86 7.94 -3.39
CA LEU A 130 7.75 7.31 -4.10
C LEU A 130 8.24 6.62 -5.37
N ALA A 131 9.11 7.28 -6.15
CA ALA A 131 9.65 6.71 -7.37
C ALA A 131 10.61 5.54 -7.08
N SER A 132 11.41 5.63 -6.01
CA SER A 132 12.29 4.56 -5.55
C SER A 132 11.50 3.33 -5.07
N ALA A 133 10.49 3.53 -4.23
CA ALA A 133 9.59 2.47 -3.77
C ALA A 133 8.86 1.80 -4.94
N ALA A 134 8.36 2.58 -5.89
CA ALA A 134 7.75 2.06 -7.12
C ALA A 134 8.72 1.19 -7.93
N CYS A 135 9.98 1.63 -8.04
CA CYS A 135 11.03 0.86 -8.71
C CYS A 135 11.26 -0.48 -8.00
N ASN A 136 11.40 -0.46 -6.67
CA ASN A 136 11.60 -1.67 -5.87
C ASN A 136 10.44 -2.66 -6.00
N VAL A 137 9.20 -2.17 -5.97
CA VAL A 137 7.99 -2.99 -6.16
C VAL A 137 7.94 -3.59 -7.56
N LEU A 138 8.26 -2.81 -8.60
CA LEU A 138 8.22 -3.26 -10.00
C LEU A 138 9.30 -4.26 -10.38
N ASN A 139 10.45 -4.23 -9.70
CA ASN A 139 11.55 -5.18 -9.90
C ASN A 139 11.22 -6.61 -9.43
N ARG A 140 10.06 -6.80 -8.79
CA ARG A 140 9.55 -8.13 -8.43
C ARG A 140 8.84 -8.76 -9.61
N ASP A 141 9.28 -9.95 -9.98
CA ASP A 141 8.57 -10.79 -10.95
C ASP A 141 7.21 -11.17 -10.36
N THR A 142 6.14 -10.66 -10.97
CA THR A 142 4.77 -10.78 -10.46
C THR A 142 3.79 -11.04 -11.59
N HIS A 143 2.75 -11.83 -11.29
CA HIS A 143 1.70 -12.23 -12.22
C HIS A 143 0.32 -11.99 -11.62
N GLY A 144 -0.71 -12.04 -12.48
CA GLY A 144 -2.12 -11.99 -12.07
C GLY A 144 -2.42 -10.80 -11.15
N PHE A 145 -3.05 -11.11 -10.01
CA PHE A 145 -3.50 -10.12 -9.04
C PHE A 145 -2.39 -9.15 -8.58
N ALA A 146 -1.25 -9.66 -8.11
CA ALA A 146 -0.14 -8.84 -7.62
C ALA A 146 0.43 -7.90 -8.70
N CYS A 147 0.50 -8.37 -9.94
CA CYS A 147 0.92 -7.54 -11.08
C CYS A 147 -0.03 -6.35 -11.30
N SER A 148 -1.35 -6.60 -11.26
CA SER A 148 -2.35 -5.52 -11.39
C SER A 148 -2.19 -4.48 -10.30
N LEU A 149 -2.05 -4.94 -9.05
CA LEU A 149 -1.91 -4.08 -7.88
C LEU A 149 -0.63 -3.22 -7.91
N TYR A 150 0.50 -3.80 -8.29
CA TYR A 150 1.78 -3.09 -8.30
C TYR A 150 1.80 -2.04 -9.41
N ASN A 151 1.30 -2.38 -10.59
CA ASN A 151 1.17 -1.43 -11.69
C ASN A 151 0.18 -0.30 -11.33
N SER A 152 -0.86 -0.63 -10.59
CA SER A 152 -1.84 0.32 -10.06
C SER A 152 -1.23 1.32 -9.08
N LEU A 153 -0.41 0.85 -8.13
CA LEU A 153 0.33 1.73 -7.23
C LEU A 153 1.18 2.73 -8.00
N VAL A 154 1.92 2.24 -9.00
CA VAL A 154 2.80 3.07 -9.84
C VAL A 154 1.97 4.12 -10.58
N LEU A 155 0.81 3.75 -11.16
CA LEU A 155 -0.07 4.71 -11.82
C LEU A 155 -0.53 5.82 -10.87
N VAL A 156 -1.00 5.45 -9.67
CA VAL A 156 -1.48 6.40 -8.67
C VAL A 156 -0.38 7.40 -8.32
N TRP A 157 0.84 6.94 -8.07
CA TRP A 157 1.95 7.85 -7.77
C TRP A 157 2.43 8.66 -8.97
N LEU A 158 2.39 8.12 -10.19
CA LEU A 158 2.68 8.86 -11.42
C LEU A 158 1.64 9.94 -11.72
N SER A 159 0.50 9.97 -11.05
CA SER A 159 -0.45 11.10 -11.13
C SER A 159 0.19 12.39 -10.57
N CYS A 160 1.14 12.27 -9.64
CA CYS A 160 1.95 13.39 -9.16
C CYS A 160 3.03 13.76 -10.20
N GLY A 161 2.98 14.99 -10.73
CA GLY A 161 3.92 15.45 -11.75
C GLY A 161 5.38 15.39 -11.32
N ARG A 162 5.68 15.67 -10.04
CA ARG A 162 7.04 15.58 -9.52
C ARG A 162 7.56 14.13 -9.49
N VAL A 163 6.70 13.16 -9.20
CA VAL A 163 7.07 11.73 -9.26
C VAL A 163 7.41 11.33 -10.71
N ARG A 164 6.68 11.83 -11.71
CA ARG A 164 7.00 11.57 -13.14
C ARG A 164 8.37 12.12 -13.52
N LEU A 165 8.72 13.31 -13.05
CA LEU A 165 10.06 13.89 -13.27
C LEU A 165 11.12 12.99 -12.64
N ARG A 166 10.92 12.60 -11.38
CA ARG A 166 11.86 11.72 -10.66
C ARG A 166 11.96 10.32 -11.24
N ALA A 167 10.91 9.79 -11.85
CA ALA A 167 10.94 8.46 -12.46
C ALA A 167 12.05 8.28 -13.50
N ARG A 168 12.43 9.39 -14.18
CA ARG A 168 13.53 9.41 -15.15
C ARG A 168 14.91 9.36 -14.50
N GLU A 169 15.01 9.79 -13.25
CA GLU A 169 16.25 9.91 -12.47
C GLU A 169 16.45 8.74 -11.49
N THR A 170 15.37 8.16 -10.95
CA THR A 170 15.41 7.16 -9.86
C THR A 170 15.36 5.70 -10.35
N GLY A 171 15.66 5.44 -11.62
CA GLY A 171 15.67 4.10 -12.21
C GLY A 171 14.28 3.48 -12.47
N LEU A 172 13.19 4.12 -12.04
CA LEU A 172 11.81 3.65 -12.26
C LEU A 172 11.48 3.51 -13.76
N LEU A 173 11.89 4.48 -14.59
CA LEU A 173 11.73 4.39 -16.04
C LEU A 173 12.45 3.15 -16.61
N SER A 174 13.66 2.86 -16.12
CA SER A 174 14.43 1.69 -16.54
C SER A 174 13.74 0.39 -16.11
N ALA A 175 13.23 0.32 -14.88
CA ALA A 175 12.48 -0.85 -14.40
C ALA A 175 11.23 -1.12 -15.25
N LEU A 176 10.48 -0.07 -15.61
CA LEU A 176 9.33 -0.20 -16.51
C LEU A 176 9.74 -0.67 -17.91
N ARG A 177 10.83 -0.15 -18.48
CA ARG A 177 11.35 -0.61 -19.78
C ARG A 177 11.76 -2.08 -19.75
N ILE A 178 12.48 -2.50 -18.72
CA ILE A 178 12.87 -3.91 -18.53
C ILE A 178 11.63 -4.79 -18.44
N ARG A 179 10.62 -4.39 -17.65
CA ARG A 179 9.37 -5.14 -17.51
C ARG A 179 8.57 -5.20 -18.82
N ASN A 180 8.61 -4.13 -19.62
CA ASN A 180 7.99 -4.07 -20.95
C ASN A 180 8.65 -5.01 -21.95
N LEU A 181 9.96 -5.24 -21.83
CA LEU A 181 10.70 -6.19 -22.66
C LEU A 181 10.45 -7.63 -22.22
N LYS A 182 10.46 -7.89 -20.91
CA LYS A 182 10.26 -9.25 -20.36
C LYS A 182 8.84 -9.79 -20.58
N LYS A 183 7.82 -8.92 -20.59
CA LYS A 183 6.39 -9.29 -20.79
C LYS A 183 5.93 -10.51 -19.99
N ILE A 184 6.20 -10.48 -18.69
CA ILE A 184 6.07 -11.61 -17.78
C ILE A 184 4.62 -12.14 -17.68
N CYS A 185 3.60 -11.31 -17.92
CA CYS A 185 2.20 -11.75 -17.95
C CYS A 185 1.32 -10.83 -18.81
N PRO A 186 0.09 -11.25 -19.18
CA PRO A 186 -0.81 -10.46 -20.05
C PRO A 186 -1.14 -9.06 -19.51
N LEU A 187 -1.12 -8.87 -18.18
CA LEU A 187 -1.32 -7.56 -17.58
C LEU A 187 -0.12 -6.61 -17.81
N CYS A 188 1.08 -7.15 -18.03
CA CYS A 188 2.23 -6.32 -18.40
C CYS A 188 2.03 -5.70 -19.79
N ASP A 189 1.47 -6.45 -20.75
CA ASP A 189 1.15 -5.93 -22.09
C ASP A 189 0.10 -4.83 -22.07
N LEU A 190 -0.79 -4.85 -21.09
CA LEU A 190 -1.81 -3.83 -20.91
C LEU A 190 -1.28 -2.61 -20.15
N HIS A 191 -0.68 -2.84 -18.97
CA HIS A 191 -0.38 -1.79 -18.00
C HIS A 191 0.94 -1.07 -18.29
N ILE A 192 2.01 -1.79 -18.65
CA ILE A 192 3.36 -1.21 -18.72
C ILE A 192 3.49 -0.18 -19.85
N PRO A 193 3.01 -0.43 -21.08
CA PRO A 193 3.01 0.60 -22.13
C PRO A 193 2.26 1.87 -21.71
N TYR A 194 1.15 1.71 -20.98
CA TYR A 194 0.38 2.84 -20.45
C TYR A 194 1.19 3.66 -19.44
N LEU A 195 1.85 3.01 -18.46
CA LEU A 195 2.71 3.69 -17.48
C LEU A 195 3.88 4.43 -18.14
N LEU A 196 4.48 3.84 -19.19
CA LEU A 196 5.54 4.49 -19.97
C LEU A 196 5.04 5.76 -20.67
N ALA A 197 3.86 5.72 -21.29
CA ALA A 197 3.25 6.88 -21.94
C ALA A 197 2.93 8.00 -20.93
N VAL A 198 2.45 7.64 -19.73
CA VAL A 198 2.22 8.60 -18.63
C VAL A 198 3.50 9.32 -18.24
N ILE A 199 4.66 8.65 -18.19
CA ILE A 199 5.96 9.28 -17.90
C ILE A 199 6.43 10.16 -19.07
N ALA A 200 6.16 9.74 -20.31
CA ALA A 200 6.50 10.51 -21.51
C ALA A 200 5.73 11.83 -21.59
N GLY A 201 4.52 11.88 -21.02
CA GLY A 201 3.62 13.04 -21.10
C GLY A 201 2.69 12.97 -22.31
N ASP A 202 2.56 11.79 -22.93
CA ASP A 202 1.73 11.59 -24.11
C ASP A 202 0.23 11.64 -23.72
N LEU A 203 -0.61 12.21 -24.59
CA LEU A 203 -2.06 12.11 -24.49
C LEU A 203 -2.44 10.63 -24.67
N VAL A 204 -2.88 9.96 -23.61
CA VAL A 204 -3.17 8.52 -23.66
C VAL A 204 -4.67 8.26 -23.87
N PRO A 205 -5.13 7.71 -25.03
CA PRO A 205 -6.54 7.39 -25.24
C PRO A 205 -6.87 5.89 -25.02
N LEU A 206 -8.13 5.62 -24.67
CA LEU A 206 -8.92 4.38 -24.77
C LEU A 206 -8.58 3.13 -23.92
N LYS A 207 -7.36 2.95 -23.39
CA LYS A 207 -7.06 1.82 -22.47
C LYS A 207 -7.16 2.13 -20.98
N LEU A 208 -7.49 3.38 -20.63
CA LEU A 208 -7.67 3.79 -19.25
C LEU A 208 -8.85 3.04 -18.59
N SER A 209 -9.95 2.81 -19.32
CA SER A 209 -11.12 2.09 -18.79
C SER A 209 -10.77 0.65 -18.40
N SER A 210 -10.00 -0.07 -19.23
CA SER A 210 -9.58 -1.44 -18.93
C SER A 210 -8.53 -1.52 -17.83
N PHE A 211 -7.59 -0.56 -17.78
CA PHE A 211 -6.65 -0.43 -16.66
C PHE A 211 -7.40 -0.15 -15.35
N LEU A 212 -8.32 0.82 -15.34
CA LEU A 212 -9.10 1.19 -14.17
C LEU A 212 -10.02 0.06 -13.72
N LEU A 213 -10.59 -0.72 -14.63
CA LEU A 213 -11.37 -1.90 -14.28
C LEU A 213 -10.50 -2.94 -13.56
N LYS A 214 -9.30 -3.24 -14.09
CA LYS A 214 -8.36 -4.17 -13.47
C LYS A 214 -7.80 -3.67 -12.14
N LEU A 215 -7.70 -2.35 -11.97
CA LEU A 215 -7.40 -1.69 -10.69
C LEU A 215 -8.54 -1.92 -9.69
N VAL A 216 -9.79 -1.68 -10.08
CA VAL A 216 -10.96 -1.87 -9.20
C VAL A 216 -11.09 -3.33 -8.78
N GLU A 217 -10.94 -4.28 -9.72
CA GLU A 217 -10.92 -5.71 -9.42
C GLU A 217 -9.79 -6.06 -8.44
N ALA A 218 -8.60 -5.49 -8.64
CA ALA A 218 -7.47 -5.74 -7.75
C ALA A 218 -7.73 -5.19 -6.33
N LEU A 219 -8.22 -3.96 -6.22
CA LEU A 219 -8.54 -3.39 -4.91
C LEU A 219 -9.68 -4.16 -4.23
N ALA A 220 -10.67 -4.67 -4.99
CA ALA A 220 -11.74 -5.50 -4.46
C ALA A 220 -11.20 -6.83 -3.89
N HIS A 221 -10.26 -7.49 -4.57
CA HIS A 221 -9.69 -8.77 -4.13
C HIS A 221 -8.94 -8.68 -2.79
N ILE A 222 -8.31 -7.55 -2.46
CA ILE A 222 -7.66 -7.37 -1.14
C ILE A 222 -8.68 -7.08 -0.02
N ASN A 223 -9.84 -6.53 -0.36
CA ASN A 223 -10.82 -6.03 0.60
C ASN A 223 -11.82 -7.11 1.07
N HIS A 224 -11.75 -8.31 0.50
CA HIS A 224 -12.55 -9.50 0.83
C HIS A 224 -11.65 -10.60 1.37
#